data_AF-A0A537GFM0-F1
#
_entry.id   AF-A0A537GFM0-F1
#
_cell.length_a   1.000
_cell.length_b   1.000
_cell.length_c   1.000
_cell.angle_alpha   90.00
_cell.angle_beta   90.00
_cell.angle_gamma   90.00
#
_symmetry.space_group_name_H-M   'P 1'
#
loop_
_entity.id
_entity.type
_entity.pdbx_description
1 polymer ?
#
loop_
_entity_poly.entity_id
_entity_poly.type
_entity_poly.pdbx_seq_one_letter_code
_entity_poly.pdbx_strand_id
1 'polypeptide(L)'
;MTENQKPESRLDLGLADQRSLATMVDASLKRGSGLSIALSDATIGVSLDKLGDWTITVGLSSRSDRFHQSISCLERLGFFQATENEGSIYMLWTSLLSEVGDARIVAEQTLLQAVKALQRPTVSLYIS
;
A
#
# COMPACT_ATOMS: atom_id res chain seq x y z
N MET A 1 -23.54 11.98 -28.21
CA MET A 1 -22.16 11.51 -27.98
C MET A 1 -22.00 11.41 -26.48
N THR A 2 -21.79 10.20 -25.99
CA THR A 2 -21.76 9.88 -24.55
C THR A 2 -20.31 9.91 -24.12
N GLU A 3 -19.88 10.96 -23.40
CA GLU A 3 -18.54 10.99 -22.79
C GLU A 3 -18.60 10.54 -21.33
N ASN A 4 -17.77 9.54 -21.06
CA ASN A 4 -17.65 8.80 -19.83
C ASN A 4 -17.30 9.72 -18.64
N GLN A 5 -18.15 9.71 -17.63
CA GLN A 5 -17.77 10.19 -16.29
C GLN A 5 -16.80 9.18 -15.68
N LYS A 6 -15.51 9.53 -15.67
CA LYS A 6 -14.48 8.87 -14.86
C LYS A 6 -14.70 9.26 -13.39
N PRO A 7 -14.99 8.33 -12.46
CA PRO A 7 -15.02 8.69 -11.06
C PRO A 7 -13.59 8.77 -10.55
N GLU A 8 -13.01 9.97 -10.54
CA GLU A 8 -11.81 10.24 -9.75
C GLU A 8 -12.22 10.33 -8.28
N SER A 9 -12.34 9.17 -7.64
CA SER A 9 -12.46 9.08 -6.19
C SER A 9 -11.11 9.43 -5.58
N ARG A 10 -10.80 10.72 -5.52
CA ARG A 10 -9.66 11.26 -4.78
C ARG A 10 -10.05 11.23 -3.30
N LEU A 11 -9.91 10.06 -2.68
CA LEU A 11 -10.18 9.87 -1.26
C LEU A 11 -9.09 10.59 -0.47
N ASP A 12 -9.52 11.57 0.32
CA ASP A 12 -8.70 12.26 1.30
C ASP A 12 -8.37 11.26 2.42
N LEU A 13 -7.21 10.60 2.32
CA LEU A 13 -6.74 9.56 3.24
C LEU A 13 -6.24 10.12 4.59
N GLY A 14 -6.64 11.34 4.95
CA GLY A 14 -6.40 11.93 6.25
C GLY A 14 -7.13 11.12 7.32
N LEU A 15 -6.39 10.22 7.98
CA LEU A 15 -6.84 9.26 9.02
C LEU A 15 -7.53 8.00 8.47
N ALA A 16 -6.76 7.16 7.77
CA ALA A 16 -7.13 5.76 7.58
C ALA A 16 -7.05 5.00 8.92
N ASP A 17 -8.12 5.06 9.72
CA ASP A 17 -8.30 4.14 10.84
C ASP A 17 -8.52 2.71 10.34
N GLN A 18 -8.08 1.72 11.13
CA GLN A 18 -8.12 0.29 10.77
C GLN A 18 -9.50 -0.15 10.26
N ARG A 19 -10.58 0.37 10.84
CA ARG A 19 -11.96 0.05 10.45
C ARG A 19 -12.33 0.60 9.07
N SER A 20 -11.90 1.81 8.73
CA SER A 20 -12.18 2.42 7.41
C SER A 20 -11.45 1.65 6.30
N LEU A 21 -10.20 1.25 6.57
CA LEU A 21 -9.40 0.47 5.63
C LEU A 21 -9.95 -0.95 5.45
N ALA A 22 -10.33 -1.62 6.53
CA ALA A 22 -10.99 -2.93 6.46
C ALA A 22 -12.32 -2.85 5.68
N THR A 23 -13.13 -1.82 5.93
CA THR A 23 -14.41 -1.61 5.21
C THR A 23 -14.18 -1.37 3.71
N MET A 24 -13.15 -0.59 3.35
CA MET A 24 -12.78 -0.35 1.95
C MET A 24 -12.32 -1.65 1.27
N VAL A 25 -11.49 -2.44 1.96
CA VAL A 25 -11.02 -3.74 1.50
C VAL A 25 -12.21 -4.69 1.31
N ASP A 26 -13.14 -4.77 2.25
CA ASP A 26 -14.35 -5.60 2.13
C ASP A 26 -15.26 -5.17 0.97
N ALA A 27 -15.42 -3.86 0.77
CA ALA A 27 -16.28 -3.34 -0.29
C ALA A 27 -15.69 -3.58 -1.69
N SER A 28 -14.37 -3.57 -1.81
CA SER A 28 -13.69 -3.49 -3.10
C SER A 28 -12.96 -4.78 -3.50
N LEU A 29 -12.50 -5.58 -2.53
CA LEU A 29 -11.62 -6.72 -2.76
C LEU A 29 -12.41 -8.04 -2.71
N LYS A 30 -12.68 -8.57 -3.90
CA LYS A 30 -13.17 -9.94 -4.11
C LYS A 30 -12.02 -10.85 -4.54
N ARG A 31 -12.20 -12.17 -4.42
CA ARG A 31 -11.22 -13.14 -4.95
C ARG A 31 -10.99 -12.91 -6.44
N GLY A 32 -9.72 -12.89 -6.84
CA GLY A 32 -9.28 -12.57 -8.19
C GLY A 32 -9.35 -11.09 -8.56
N SER A 33 -9.44 -10.18 -7.60
CA SER A 33 -9.47 -8.73 -7.84
C SER A 33 -8.39 -7.98 -7.08
N GLY A 34 -8.23 -6.71 -7.41
CA GLY A 34 -7.29 -5.81 -6.73
C GLY A 34 -7.84 -4.40 -6.61
N LEU A 35 -7.26 -3.64 -5.70
CA LEU A 35 -7.47 -2.21 -5.53
C LEU A 35 -6.12 -1.49 -5.52
N SER A 36 -6.14 -0.20 -5.83
CA SER A 36 -4.95 0.65 -5.82
C SER A 36 -5.24 1.95 -5.08
N ILE A 37 -4.30 2.37 -4.25
CA ILE A 37 -4.33 3.58 -3.45
C ILE A 37 -3.17 4.46 -3.90
N ALA A 38 -3.47 5.64 -4.42
CA ALA A 38 -2.46 6.62 -4.81
C ALA A 38 -2.17 7.57 -3.64
N LEU A 39 -0.89 7.73 -3.32
CA LEU A 39 -0.34 8.72 -2.39
C LEU A 39 0.52 9.73 -3.18
N SER A 40 0.94 10.81 -2.53
CA SER A 40 1.70 11.88 -3.20
C SER A 40 3.02 11.41 -3.82
N ASP A 41 3.69 10.45 -3.18
CA ASP A 41 5.02 9.96 -3.56
C ASP A 41 5.09 8.43 -3.67
N ALA A 42 3.93 7.76 -3.56
CA ALA A 42 3.84 6.30 -3.57
C ALA A 42 2.50 5.82 -4.16
N THR A 43 2.49 4.58 -4.66
CA THR A 43 1.25 3.85 -4.99
C THR A 43 1.22 2.56 -4.22
N ILE A 44 0.08 2.20 -3.63
CA ILE A 44 -0.12 0.93 -2.95
C ILE A 44 -1.15 0.12 -3.71
N GLY A 45 -0.76 -1.03 -4.27
CA GLY A 45 -1.67 -2.03 -4.81
C GLY A 45 -1.97 -3.12 -3.79
N VAL A 46 -3.19 -3.62 -3.76
CA VAL A 46 -3.58 -4.78 -2.95
C VAL A 46 -4.36 -5.71 -3.85
N SER A 47 -3.99 -6.98 -3.90
CA SER A 47 -4.72 -8.01 -4.64
C SER A 47 -5.02 -9.21 -3.74
N LEU A 48 -6.19 -9.80 -3.98
CA LEU A 48 -6.56 -11.10 -3.45
C LEU A 48 -6.69 -12.03 -4.64
N ASP A 49 -5.85 -13.05 -4.71
CA ASP A 49 -5.88 -13.99 -5.81
C ASP A 49 -7.10 -14.95 -5.72
N LYS A 50 -7.18 -15.92 -6.63
CA LYS A 50 -8.29 -16.88 -6.64
C LYS A 50 -8.15 -17.96 -5.54
N LEU A 51 -6.93 -18.22 -5.08
CA LEU A 51 -6.60 -19.21 -4.06
C LEU A 51 -6.81 -18.66 -2.64
N GLY A 52 -6.91 -17.34 -2.50
CA GLY A 52 -7.10 -16.64 -1.23
C GLY A 52 -5.81 -15.99 -0.71
N ASP A 53 -4.76 -15.94 -1.52
CA ASP A 53 -3.49 -15.30 -1.19
C ASP A 53 -3.56 -13.80 -1.44
N TRP A 54 -3.10 -13.06 -0.44
CA TRP A 54 -3.01 -11.61 -0.45
C TRP A 54 -1.65 -11.20 -0.97
N THR A 55 -1.62 -10.17 -1.81
CA THR A 55 -0.39 -9.51 -2.24
C THR A 55 -0.56 -8.01 -2.09
N ILE A 56 0.41 -7.36 -1.47
CA ILE A 56 0.48 -5.91 -1.35
C ILE A 56 1.71 -5.44 -2.12
N THR A 57 1.52 -4.52 -3.05
CA THR A 57 2.60 -3.89 -3.81
C THR A 57 2.71 -2.43 -3.41
N VAL A 58 3.94 -1.93 -3.28
CA VAL A 58 4.20 -0.52 -3.02
C VAL A 58 5.18 -0.01 -4.06
N GLY A 59 4.75 0.90 -4.92
CA GLY A 59 5.62 1.66 -5.81
C GLY A 59 6.06 2.94 -5.13
N LEU A 60 7.37 3.13 -4.97
CA LEU A 60 7.98 4.33 -4.38
C LEU A 60 8.80 5.06 -5.43
N SER A 61 8.60 6.37 -5.56
CA SER A 61 9.47 7.18 -6.40
C SER A 61 10.85 7.33 -5.75
N SER A 62 11.93 7.04 -6.50
CA SER A 62 13.31 7.28 -6.04
C SER A 62 13.64 8.77 -5.88
N ARG A 63 12.77 9.65 -6.40
CA ARG A 63 12.88 11.10 -6.25
C ARG A 63 12.20 11.62 -4.98
N SER A 64 11.51 10.77 -4.22
CA SER A 64 10.94 11.18 -2.94
C SER A 64 12.05 11.42 -1.93
N ASP A 65 12.01 12.57 -1.24
CA ASP A 65 12.91 12.87 -0.12
C ASP A 65 12.81 11.83 1.01
N ARG A 66 11.74 11.03 1.02
CA ARG A 66 11.42 10.01 2.02
C ARG A 66 11.78 8.60 1.57
N PHE A 67 12.31 8.45 0.36
CA PHE A 67 12.51 7.17 -0.30
C PHE A 67 13.22 6.13 0.59
N HIS A 68 14.40 6.47 1.11
CA HIS A 68 15.16 5.54 1.97
C HIS A 68 14.42 5.19 3.26
N GLN A 69 13.76 6.16 3.89
CA GLN A 69 12.98 5.92 5.10
C GLN A 69 11.80 4.99 4.83
N SER A 70 11.09 5.20 3.73
CA SER A 70 9.95 4.39 3.30
C SER A 70 10.38 2.95 2.99
N ILE A 71 11.47 2.75 2.24
CA ILE A 71 12.05 1.42 1.97
C ILE A 71 12.35 0.70 3.30
N SER A 72 13.12 1.32 4.19
CA SER A 72 13.48 0.67 5.47
C SER A 72 12.29 0.43 6.41
N CYS A 73 11.20 1.19 6.29
CA CYS A 73 9.96 0.89 7.01
C CYS A 73 9.26 -0.33 6.43
N LEU A 74 9.16 -0.42 5.10
CA LEU A 74 8.51 -1.53 4.39
C LEU A 74 9.29 -2.84 4.55
N GLU A 75 10.62 -2.81 4.50
CA GLU A 75 11.46 -3.99 4.76
C GLU A 75 11.19 -4.58 6.15
N ARG A 76 11.04 -3.71 7.17
CA ARG A 76 10.69 -4.14 8.53
C ARG A 76 9.27 -4.71 8.66
N LEU A 77 8.39 -4.39 7.72
CA LEU A 77 7.05 -4.98 7.59
C LEU A 77 7.07 -6.28 6.76
N GLY A 78 8.25 -6.74 6.32
CA GLY A 78 8.40 -7.97 5.53
C GLY A 78 8.21 -7.77 4.03
N PHE A 79 8.19 -6.52 3.54
CA PHE A 79 8.24 -6.29 2.11
C PHE A 79 9.66 -6.55 1.58
N PHE A 80 9.75 -7.02 0.35
CA PHE A 80 11.00 -7.17 -0.38
C PHE A 80 10.93 -6.43 -1.72
N GLN A 81 12.07 -5.97 -2.21
CA GLN A 81 12.14 -5.34 -3.53
C GLN A 81 11.85 -6.38 -4.62
N ALA A 82 10.84 -6.11 -5.44
CA ALA A 82 10.44 -6.97 -6.54
C ALA A 82 11.06 -6.53 -7.87
N THR A 83 11.04 -5.22 -8.15
CA THR A 83 11.61 -4.66 -9.38
C THR A 83 11.83 -3.15 -9.25
N GLU A 84 12.60 -2.58 -10.17
CA GLU A 84 12.77 -1.14 -10.36
C GLU A 84 12.38 -0.79 -11.79
N ASN A 85 11.57 0.25 -11.97
CA ASN A 85 11.19 0.75 -13.29
C ASN A 85 11.04 2.28 -13.27
N GLU A 86 11.61 2.95 -14.27
CA GLU A 86 11.46 4.40 -14.51
C GLU A 86 11.69 5.29 -13.26
N GLY A 87 12.67 4.94 -12.43
CA GLY A 87 12.94 5.67 -11.18
C GLY A 87 11.89 5.46 -10.10
N SER A 88 11.17 4.32 -10.16
CA SER A 88 10.31 3.84 -9.08
C SER A 88 10.76 2.44 -8.65
N ILE A 89 10.88 2.23 -7.35
CA ILE A 89 11.10 0.90 -6.77
C ILE A 89 9.76 0.31 -6.37
N TYR A 90 9.52 -0.92 -6.79
CA TYR A 90 8.35 -1.69 -6.43
C TYR A 90 8.73 -2.72 -5.37
N MET A 91 8.12 -2.59 -4.21
CA MET A 91 8.22 -3.54 -3.12
C MET A 91 6.98 -4.42 -3.07
N LEU A 92 7.14 -5.65 -2.60
CA LEU A 92 6.07 -6.66 -2.53
C LEU A 92 6.05 -7.33 -1.17
N TRP A 93 4.84 -7.54 -0.65
CA TRP A 93 4.54 -8.42 0.47
C TRP A 93 3.47 -9.41 0.02
N THR A 94 3.53 -10.65 0.49
CA THR A 94 2.51 -11.66 0.19
C THR A 94 2.25 -12.58 1.36
N SER A 95 0.98 -12.96 1.55
CA SER A 95 0.59 -13.97 2.54
C SER A 95 1.10 -15.36 2.20
N LEU A 96 1.41 -15.63 0.92
CA LEU A 96 1.92 -16.93 0.49
C LEU A 96 3.24 -17.31 1.19
N LEU A 97 4.02 -16.31 1.58
CA LEU A 97 5.28 -16.48 2.32
C LEU A 97 5.09 -16.42 3.85
N SER A 98 3.86 -16.22 4.32
CA SER A 98 3.53 -16.06 5.74
C SER A 98 2.90 -17.34 6.27
N GLU A 99 3.66 -18.11 7.05
CA GLU A 99 3.19 -19.39 7.62
C GLU A 99 2.28 -19.24 8.85
N VAL A 100 1.97 -18.01 9.27
CA VAL A 100 1.34 -17.74 10.57
C VAL A 100 0.08 -16.89 10.45
N GLY A 101 -1.01 -17.40 11.02
CA GLY A 101 -2.24 -16.63 11.31
C GLY A 101 -3.26 -16.58 10.18
N ASP A 102 -4.34 -15.83 10.43
CA ASP A 102 -5.34 -15.52 9.41
C ASP A 102 -4.72 -14.56 8.39
N ALA A 103 -4.47 -15.05 7.17
CA ALA A 103 -3.85 -14.31 6.08
C ALA A 103 -4.52 -12.95 5.82
N ARG A 104 -5.85 -12.88 6.02
CA ARG A 104 -6.60 -11.63 5.87
C ARG A 104 -6.25 -10.63 6.96
N ILE A 105 -6.26 -11.06 8.23
CA ILE A 105 -5.93 -10.17 9.36
C ILE A 105 -4.50 -9.64 9.21
N VAL A 106 -3.56 -10.52 8.84
CA VAL A 106 -2.15 -10.12 8.63
C VAL A 106 -2.03 -9.15 7.46
N ALA A 107 -2.73 -9.40 6.35
CA ALA A 107 -2.70 -8.52 5.19
C ALA A 107 -3.30 -7.13 5.51
N GLU A 108 -4.45 -7.08 6.17
CA GLU A 108 -5.09 -5.81 6.57
C GLU A 108 -4.22 -5.00 7.53
N GLN A 109 -3.58 -5.67 8.51
CA GLN A 109 -2.64 -5.02 9.42
C GLN A 109 -1.39 -4.51 8.69
N THR A 110 -0.82 -5.32 7.82
CA THR A 110 0.36 -4.97 7.02
C THR A 110 0.06 -3.77 6.12
N LEU A 111 -1.09 -3.78 5.46
CA LEU A 111 -1.57 -2.68 4.62
C LEU A 111 -1.73 -1.39 5.42
N LEU A 112 -2.36 -1.46 6.61
CA LEU A 112 -2.51 -0.31 7.49
C LEU A 112 -1.15 0.27 7.92
N GLN A 113 -0.19 -0.59 8.29
CA GLN A 113 1.14 -0.15 8.69
C GLN A 113 1.91 0.45 7.50
N ALA A 114 1.78 -0.12 6.30
CA ALA A 114 2.37 0.42 5.09
C ALA A 114 1.81 1.82 4.77
N VAL A 115 0.49 2.00 4.80
CA VAL A 115 -0.16 3.30 4.61
C VAL A 115 0.36 4.31 5.65
N LYS A 116 0.40 3.94 6.93
CA LYS A 116 0.92 4.82 7.99
C LYS A 116 2.39 5.19 7.79
N ALA A 117 3.23 4.24 7.39
CA ALA A 117 4.64 4.50 7.12
C ALA A 117 4.81 5.53 5.99
N LEU A 118 4.01 5.38 4.93
CA LEU A 118 4.06 6.25 3.75
C LEU A 118 3.39 7.60 3.99
N GLN A 119 2.46 7.73 4.93
CA GLN A 119 1.82 9.00 5.27
C GLN A 119 2.50 9.78 6.39
N ARG A 120 3.41 9.18 7.17
CA ARG A 120 4.07 9.86 8.29
C ARG A 120 4.77 11.14 7.85
N PRO A 121 4.44 12.33 8.38
CA PRO A 121 5.14 13.54 7.99
C PRO A 121 6.63 13.43 8.32
N THR A 122 7.49 13.80 7.37
CA THR A 122 8.91 14.01 7.64
C THR A 122 9.03 15.30 8.41
N VAL A 123 8.89 15.23 9.74
CA VAL A 123 9.31 16.35 10.59
C VAL A 123 10.83 16.32 10.59
N SER A 124 11.42 16.91 9.56
CA SER A 124 12.81 17.34 9.64
C SER A 124 12.83 18.52 10.60
N LEU A 125 13.13 18.24 11.88
CA LEU A 125 13.53 19.28 12.83
C LEU A 125 14.90 19.79 12.38
N TYR A 126 14.90 20.65 11.37
CA TYR A 126 16.02 21.52 11.10
C TYR A 126 15.90 22.69 12.07
N ILE A 127 16.94 22.86 12.90
CA ILE A 127 17.13 23.84 13.97
C ILE A 127 16.70 23.33 15.35
N SER A 128 17.71 22.86 16.10
CA SER A 128 17.81 22.93 17.55
C SER A 128 18.98 23.83 17.91
#